data_AF-A0AA40BMC6-F1
#
_entry.id   AF-A0AA40BMC6-F1
#
_cell.length_a   1.000
_cell.length_b   1.000
_cell.length_c   1.000
_cell.angle_alpha   90.00
_cell.angle_beta   90.00
_cell.angle_gamma   90.00
#
_symmetry.space_group_name_H-M   'P 1'
#
loop_
_entity.id
_entity.type
_entity.pdbx_description
1 polymer ?
#
loop_
_entity_poly.entity_id
_entity_poly.type
_entity_poly.pdbx_seq_one_letter_code
_entity_poly.pdbx_strand_id
1 'polypeptide(L)'
;MADATNASDELYPIAVLIDELKHDDVLLRLNAIHRLSTIALALGPERTRDELIPFLDESVEDEDEVLVALSGELGNFIDYVGGPEWGHVLLSPLENLAAIEEPVVRDK
;
A
#
# COMPACT_ATOMS: atom_id res chain seq x y z
N MET A 1 34.10 -3.64 11.83
CA MET A 1 32.81 -4.24 12.22
C MET A 1 31.84 -3.10 12.49
N ALA A 2 31.15 -2.62 11.47
CA ALA A 2 30.13 -1.57 11.62
C ALA A 2 29.21 -1.63 10.40
N ASP A 3 28.26 -2.57 10.40
CA ASP A 3 27.21 -2.62 9.37
C ASP A 3 25.96 -3.41 9.81
N ALA A 4 25.54 -3.28 11.08
CA ALA A 4 24.43 -4.07 11.62
C ALA A 4 23.35 -3.24 12.34
N THR A 5 23.39 -1.90 12.26
CA THR A 5 22.50 -1.03 13.04
C THR A 5 21.44 -0.30 12.20
N ASN A 6 21.51 -0.30 10.86
CA ASN A 6 20.55 0.45 10.04
C ASN A 6 19.33 -0.36 9.55
N ALA A 7 19.46 -1.67 9.35
CA ALA A 7 18.34 -2.48 8.83
C ALA A 7 17.17 -2.59 9.83
N SER A 8 17.46 -2.54 11.14
CA SER A 8 16.46 -2.70 12.20
C SER A 8 15.55 -1.48 12.37
N ASP A 9 16.09 -0.27 12.17
CA ASP A 9 15.34 0.98 12.28
C ASP A 9 14.47 1.24 11.04
N GLU A 10 14.85 0.72 9.87
CA GLU A 10 14.05 0.78 8.64
C GLU A 10 12.85 -0.19 8.64
N LEU A 11 12.92 -1.28 9.41
CA LEU A 11 11.85 -2.28 9.54
C LEU A 11 10.73 -1.87 10.50
N TYR A 12 11.03 -1.01 11.47
CA TYR A 12 10.06 -0.59 12.49
C TYR A 12 8.87 0.20 11.92
N PRO A 13 9.05 1.15 10.97
CA PRO A 13 7.94 1.85 10.33
C PRO A 13 7.01 0.93 9.56
N ILE A 14 7.53 -0.11 8.91
CA ILE A 14 6.74 -1.06 8.10
C ILE A 14 5.93 -1.99 8.99
N ALA A 15 6.54 -2.54 10.05
CA ALA A 15 5.84 -3.42 10.98
C ALA A 15 4.66 -2.71 11.65
N VAL A 16 4.87 -1.47 12.12
CA VAL A 16 3.81 -0.64 12.71
C VAL A 16 2.70 -0.38 11.71
N LEU A 17 3.02 -0.18 10.45
CA LEU A 17 2.01 0.13 9.43
C LEU A 17 1.25 -1.09 8.93
N ILE A 18 1.91 -2.24 8.83
CA ILE A 18 1.22 -3.52 8.60
C ILE A 18 0.27 -3.80 9.76
N ASP A 19 0.69 -3.52 11.00
CA ASP A 19 -0.17 -3.65 12.17
C ASP A 19 -1.34 -2.64 12.15
N GLU A 20 -1.10 -1.38 11.73
CA GLU A 20 -2.15 -0.36 11.57
C GLU A 20 -3.14 -0.70 10.45
N LEU A 21 -2.69 -1.23 9.31
CA LEU A 21 -3.54 -1.67 8.19
C LEU A 21 -4.38 -2.89 8.54
N LYS A 22 -3.92 -3.71 9.48
CA LYS A 22 -4.67 -4.86 10.02
C LYS A 22 -5.51 -4.51 11.25
N HIS A 23 -5.56 -3.24 11.65
CA HIS A 23 -6.26 -2.83 12.86
C HIS A 23 -7.78 -2.90 12.68
N ASP A 24 -8.52 -3.30 13.72
CA ASP A 24 -9.99 -3.34 13.70
C ASP A 24 -10.66 -1.95 13.56
N ASP A 25 -9.89 -0.86 13.70
CA ASP A 25 -10.41 0.51 13.69
C ASP A 25 -10.19 1.11 12.31
N VAL A 26 -11.30 1.42 11.64
CA VAL A 26 -11.36 2.04 10.31
C VAL A 26 -10.50 3.28 10.22
N LEU A 27 -10.53 4.13 11.25
CA LEU A 27 -9.79 5.40 11.22
C LEU A 27 -8.28 5.14 11.24
N LEU A 28 -7.83 4.10 11.94
CA LEU A 28 -6.42 3.72 11.95
C LEU A 28 -6.01 3.13 10.60
N ARG A 29 -6.83 2.27 10.00
CA ARG A 29 -6.59 1.76 8.64
C ARG A 29 -6.54 2.89 7.61
N LEU A 30 -7.47 3.84 7.67
CA LEU A 30 -7.52 4.99 6.76
C LEU A 30 -6.30 5.91 6.91
N ASN A 31 -5.88 6.19 8.14
CA ASN A 31 -4.63 6.93 8.39
C ASN A 31 -3.40 6.20 7.86
N ALA A 32 -3.40 4.87 7.94
CA ALA A 32 -2.35 4.03 7.42
C ALA A 32 -2.28 4.07 5.89
N ILE A 33 -3.43 4.01 5.19
CA ILE A 33 -3.53 4.19 3.73
C ILE A 33 -2.89 5.51 3.29
N HIS A 34 -3.20 6.62 3.95
CA HIS A 34 -2.62 7.94 3.62
C HIS A 34 -1.10 8.02 3.83
N ARG A 35 -0.51 7.05 4.52
CA ARG A 35 0.94 6.97 4.73
C ARG A 35 1.64 6.03 3.74
N LEU A 36 0.93 5.33 2.87
CA LEU A 36 1.49 4.36 1.92
C LEU A 36 2.64 4.93 1.10
N SER A 37 2.47 6.13 0.56
CA SER A 37 3.51 6.84 -0.21
C SER A 37 4.82 7.04 0.58
N THR A 38 4.73 7.30 1.89
CA THR A 38 5.92 7.47 2.76
C THR A 38 6.61 6.14 3.01
N ILE A 39 5.85 5.05 3.10
CA ILE A 39 6.37 3.70 3.35
C ILE A 39 7.07 3.17 2.11
N ALA A 40 6.44 3.34 0.94
CA ALA A 40 7.02 2.87 -0.30
C ALA A 40 8.35 3.57 -0.59
N LEU A 41 8.47 4.85 -0.22
CA LEU A 41 9.75 5.58 -0.22
C LEU A 41 10.80 4.97 0.73
N ALA A 42 10.40 4.57 1.94
CA ALA A 42 11.31 3.97 2.92
C ALA A 42 11.71 2.53 2.55
N LEU A 43 10.78 1.76 1.99
CA LEU A 43 11.00 0.40 1.49
C LEU A 43 11.90 0.36 0.25
N GLY A 44 11.78 1.39 -0.58
CA GLY A 44 12.30 1.38 -1.94
C GLY A 44 11.41 0.58 -2.91
N PRO A 45 11.67 0.72 -4.22
CA PRO A 45 10.80 0.19 -5.26
C PRO A 45 10.77 -1.33 -5.33
N GLU A 46 11.87 -2.01 -5.04
CA GLU A 46 11.95 -3.48 -5.08
C GLU A 46 11.02 -4.11 -4.04
N ARG A 47 11.20 -3.75 -2.76
CA ARG A 47 10.36 -4.26 -1.67
C ARG A 47 8.93 -3.78 -1.75
N THR A 48 8.68 -2.59 -2.30
CA THR A 48 7.32 -2.13 -2.57
C THR A 48 6.58 -3.11 -3.48
N ARG A 49 7.22 -3.58 -4.56
CA ARG A 49 6.62 -4.56 -5.47
C ARG A 49 6.50 -5.95 -4.88
N ASP A 50 7.50 -6.40 -4.15
CA ASP A 50 7.59 -7.80 -3.72
C ASP A 50 6.88 -8.06 -2.38
N GLU A 51 6.65 -7.01 -1.58
CA GLU A 51 6.03 -7.10 -0.25
C GLU A 51 4.76 -6.25 -0.15
N LEU A 52 4.86 -4.93 -0.42
CA LEU A 52 3.76 -4.01 -0.15
C LEU A 52 2.59 -4.18 -1.12
N ILE A 53 2.85 -4.31 -2.43
CA ILE A 53 1.79 -4.47 -3.43
C ILE A 53 0.99 -5.77 -3.21
N PRO A 54 1.61 -6.96 -3.02
CA PRO A 54 0.88 -8.18 -2.68
C PRO A 54 0.05 -8.03 -1.41
N PHE A 55 0.59 -7.35 -0.40
CA PHE A 55 -0.15 -7.09 0.85
C PHE A 55 -1.41 -6.24 0.63
N LEU A 56 -1.31 -5.18 -0.19
CA LEU A 56 -2.46 -4.33 -0.53
C LEU A 56 -3.48 -5.08 -1.39
N ASP A 57 -3.02 -5.95 -2.29
CA ASP A 57 -3.87 -6.79 -3.12
C ASP A 57 -4.72 -7.76 -2.29
N GLU A 58 -4.15 -8.32 -1.21
CA GLU A 58 -4.89 -9.12 -0.23
C GLU A 58 -5.83 -8.26 0.65
N SER A 59 -5.59 -6.95 0.74
CA SER A 59 -6.35 -6.02 1.59
C SER A 59 -7.49 -5.30 0.86
N VAL A 60 -7.83 -5.70 -0.36
CA VAL A 60 -8.95 -5.13 -1.17
C VAL A 60 -10.34 -5.53 -0.68
N GLU A 61 -10.44 -6.31 0.39
CA GLU A 61 -11.70 -6.71 1.06
C GLU A 61 -11.89 -5.93 2.38
N ASP A 62 -11.88 -4.59 2.31
CA ASP A 62 -12.06 -3.69 3.46
C ASP A 62 -13.34 -2.83 3.31
N GLU A 63 -13.57 -1.91 4.24
CA GLU A 63 -14.70 -0.98 4.22
C GLU A 63 -14.57 0.05 3.10
N ASP A 64 -15.71 0.45 2.51
CA ASP A 64 -15.77 1.28 1.31
C ASP A 64 -14.90 2.55 1.41
N GLU A 65 -14.89 3.24 2.56
CA GLU A 65 -14.09 4.46 2.77
C GLU A 65 -12.58 4.19 2.70
N VAL A 66 -12.14 3.04 3.20
CA VAL A 66 -10.73 2.60 3.13
C VAL A 66 -10.36 2.26 1.69
N LEU A 67 -11.25 1.56 0.97
CA LEU A 67 -11.03 1.17 -0.41
C LEU A 67 -10.97 2.37 -1.36
N VAL A 68 -11.81 3.41 -1.14
CA VAL A 68 -11.74 4.67 -1.89
C VAL A 68 -10.43 5.41 -1.65
N ALA A 69 -9.93 5.40 -0.41
CA ALA A 69 -8.62 5.98 -0.11
C ALA A 69 -7.50 5.19 -0.78
N LEU A 70 -7.57 3.85 -0.74
CA LEU A 70 -6.58 2.95 -1.34
C LEU A 70 -6.51 3.12 -2.87
N SER A 71 -7.65 3.16 -3.57
CA SER A 71 -7.67 3.37 -5.02
C SER A 71 -7.04 4.72 -5.41
N GLY A 72 -7.32 5.77 -4.64
CA GLY A 72 -6.72 7.09 -4.81
C GLY A 72 -5.20 7.12 -4.63
N GLU A 73 -4.67 6.41 -3.63
CA GLU A 73 -3.23 6.29 -3.41
C GLU A 73 -2.56 5.46 -4.52
N LEU A 74 -3.15 4.31 -4.88
CA LEU A 74 -2.61 3.42 -5.92
C LEU A 74 -2.54 4.10 -7.30
N GLY A 75 -3.47 5.00 -7.62
CA GLY A 75 -3.44 5.79 -8.85
C GLY A 75 -2.19 6.66 -9.01
N ASN A 76 -1.50 6.99 -7.91
CA ASN A 76 -0.28 7.81 -7.91
C ASN A 76 0.99 6.99 -7.59
N PHE A 77 0.91 5.66 -7.59
CA PHE A 77 1.97 4.80 -7.06
C PHE A 77 3.07 4.38 -8.04
N ILE A 78 2.98 4.81 -9.30
CA ILE A 78 3.89 4.40 -10.38
C ILE A 78 5.36 4.73 -10.03
N ASP A 79 5.63 5.92 -9.49
CA ASP A 79 6.99 6.31 -9.14
C ASP A 79 7.54 5.48 -7.98
N TYR A 80 6.68 5.03 -7.06
CA TYR A 80 7.07 4.25 -5.90
C TYR A 80 7.37 2.78 -6.22
N VAL A 81 6.82 2.22 -7.30
CA VAL A 81 7.17 0.86 -7.78
C VAL A 81 8.42 0.83 -8.67
N GLY A 82 9.07 1.97 -8.89
CA GLY A 82 10.26 2.08 -9.74
C GLY A 82 9.97 2.59 -11.15
N GLY A 83 8.86 3.30 -11.34
CA GLY A 83 8.52 4.00 -12.58
C GLY A 83 7.65 3.18 -13.54
N PRO A 84 7.39 3.72 -14.74
CA PRO A 84 6.42 3.17 -15.70
C PRO A 84 6.73 1.73 -16.15
N GLU A 85 7.99 1.32 -16.16
CA GLU A 85 8.40 -0.05 -16.50
C GLU A 85 7.77 -1.09 -15.55
N TRP A 86 7.52 -0.69 -14.32
CA TRP A 86 6.95 -1.54 -13.27
C TRP A 86 5.50 -1.23 -12.95
N GLY A 87 4.87 -0.27 -13.63
CA GLY A 87 3.46 0.10 -13.36
C GLY A 87 2.46 -1.05 -13.50
N HIS A 88 2.82 -2.08 -14.28
CA HIS A 88 1.98 -3.28 -14.46
C HIS A 88 1.69 -4.04 -13.17
N VAL A 89 2.54 -3.93 -12.14
CA VAL A 89 2.34 -4.58 -10.84
C VAL A 89 1.13 -4.03 -10.09
N LEU A 90 0.73 -2.78 -10.39
CA LEU A 90 -0.43 -2.13 -9.79
C LEU A 90 -1.75 -2.58 -10.43
N LEU A 91 -1.70 -3.27 -11.58
CA LEU A 91 -2.91 -3.67 -12.30
C LEU A 91 -3.72 -4.70 -11.52
N SER A 92 -3.08 -5.63 -10.81
CA SER A 92 -3.78 -6.64 -9.98
C SER A 92 -4.65 -5.99 -8.90
N PRO A 93 -4.12 -5.14 -7.99
CA PRO A 93 -4.94 -4.50 -6.97
C PRO A 93 -5.97 -3.52 -7.56
N LEU A 94 -5.63 -2.81 -8.64
CA LEU A 94 -6.60 -1.91 -9.29
C LEU A 94 -7.73 -2.66 -9.99
N GLU A 95 -7.46 -3.81 -10.60
CA GLU A 95 -8.50 -4.67 -11.20
C GLU A 95 -9.44 -5.21 -10.12
N ASN A 96 -8.88 -5.64 -8.98
CA ASN A 96 -9.68 -6.11 -7.86
C ASN A 96 -10.57 -4.99 -7.29
N LEU A 97 -10.03 -3.77 -7.09
CA LEU A 97 -10.81 -2.61 -6.66
C LEU A 97 -11.89 -2.23 -7.68
N ALA A 98 -11.60 -2.30 -8.99
CA ALA A 98 -12.57 -2.02 -10.04
C ALA A 98 -13.68 -3.08 -10.15
N ALA A 99 -13.44 -4.30 -9.64
CA ALA A 99 -14.42 -5.37 -9.60
C ALA A 99 -15.41 -5.24 -8.41
N ILE A 100 -15.18 -4.33 -7.47
CA ILE A 100 -16.03 -4.12 -6.30
C ILE A 100 -17.39 -3.53 -6.74
N GLU A 101 -18.46 -3.96 -6.07
CA GLU A 101 -19.83 -3.54 -6.41
C GLU A 101 -20.03 -2.03 -6.20
N GLU A 102 -19.42 -1.48 -5.14
CA GLU A 102 -19.53 -0.08 -4.72
C GLU A 102 -19.05 0.88 -5.83
N PRO A 103 -19.96 1.65 -6.47
CA PRO A 103 -19.61 2.54 -7.56
C PRO A 103 -18.55 3.57 -7.21
N VAL A 104 -18.55 4.09 -5.97
CA VAL A 104 -17.59 5.13 -5.56
C VAL A 104 -16.17 4.59 -5.53
N VAL A 105 -15.98 3.30 -5.21
CA VAL A 105 -14.66 2.63 -5.25
C VAL A 105 -14.24 2.40 -6.70
N ARG A 106 -15.15 1.92 -7.55
CA ARG A 106 -14.87 1.56 -8.95
C ARG A 106 -14.57 2.75 -9.86
N ASP A 107 -15.23 3.89 -9.64
CA ASP A 107 -15.09 5.07 -10.51
C ASP A 107 -13.84 5.91 -10.18
N LYS A 108 -13.12 5.56 -9.12
CA LYS A 108 -11.99 6.32 -8.59
C LYS A 108 -10.67 5.98 -9.28
#